data_AF-A0AAP8EY50-F1
#
_entry.id   AF-A0AAP8EY50-F1
#
_cell.length_a   1.000
_cell.length_b   1.000
_cell.length_c   1.000
_cell.angle_alpha   90.00
_cell.angle_beta   90.00
_cell.angle_gamma   90.00
#
_symmetry.space_group_name_H-M   'P 1'
#
loop_
_entity.id
_entity.type
_entity.pdbx_description
1 polymer ?
#
loop_
_entity_poly.entity_id
_entity_poly.type
_entity_poly.pdbx_seq_one_letter_code
_entity_poly.pdbx_strand_id
1 'polypeptide(L)'
;MNNFTIKKITNEGKEIEHQKIEIFGFNSKEIKAIKIISTSKMKEFYDGLYSQYDFFLEVYYDDSSFKFITCKCLSITDNGNGLYHYEFHL
;
A
#
# COMPACT_ATOMS: atom_id res chain seq x y z
N MET A 1 1.80 23.48 -1.62
CA MET A 1 1.54 22.04 -1.83
C MET A 1 1.73 21.36 -0.49
N ASN A 2 0.69 20.76 0.09
CA ASN A 2 0.88 19.94 1.28
C ASN A 2 1.48 18.61 0.83
N ASN A 3 2.76 18.41 1.12
CA ASN A 3 3.38 17.09 1.01
C ASN A 3 2.84 16.25 2.15
N PHE A 4 1.87 15.38 1.86
CA PHE A 4 1.42 14.39 2.82
C PHE A 4 2.37 13.20 2.74
N THR A 5 3.29 13.12 3.69
CA THR A 5 4.19 11.98 3.84
C THR A 5 3.46 10.88 4.61
N ILE A 6 3.47 9.66 4.07
CA ILE A 6 2.95 8.48 4.78
C ILE A 6 4.00 8.02 5.77
N LYS A 7 3.60 7.90 7.03
CA LYS A 7 4.42 7.38 8.12
C LYS A 7 4.43 5.85 8.12
N LYS A 8 3.26 5.24 7.98
CA LYS A 8 3.09 3.78 7.93
C LYS A 8 1.76 3.39 7.30
N ILE A 9 1.67 2.13 6.87
CA ILE A 9 0.43 1.49 6.40
C ILE A 9 0.20 0.24 7.24
N THR A 10 -1.03 0.02 7.69
CA THR A 10 -1.45 -1.25 8.26
C THR A 10 -2.53 -1.91 7.39
N ASN A 11 -2.60 -3.24 7.46
CA ASN A 11 -3.70 -4.05 6.95
C ASN A 11 -4.19 -4.90 8.12
N GLU A 12 -5.48 -4.81 8.46
CA GLU A 12 -6.09 -5.51 9.60
C GLU A 12 -5.31 -5.35 10.92
N GLY A 13 -4.84 -4.13 11.20
CA GLY A 13 -4.06 -3.82 12.40
C GLY A 13 -2.59 -4.30 12.40
N LYS A 14 -2.12 -4.97 11.34
CA LYS A 14 -0.71 -5.36 11.17
C LYS A 14 0.02 -4.37 10.30
N GLU A 15 1.17 -3.88 10.76
CA GLU A 15 2.01 -2.97 9.97
C GLU A 15 2.66 -3.70 8.79
N ILE A 16 2.55 -3.06 7.63
CA ILE A 16 3.23 -3.46 6.41
C ILE A 16 4.67 -2.95 6.48
N GLU A 17 5.63 -3.85 6.55
CA GLU A 17 7.05 -3.49 6.43
C GLU A 17 7.30 -2.93 5.03
N HIS A 18 7.96 -1.78 4.94
CA HIS A 18 8.18 -1.11 3.66
C HIS A 18 9.50 -0.34 3.65
N GLN A 19 10.16 -0.35 2.50
CA GLN A 19 11.28 0.52 2.21
C GLN A 19 10.79 1.86 1.64
N LYS A 20 9.73 1.82 0.84
CA LYS A 20 9.19 3.00 0.16
C LYS A 20 7.69 2.85 -0.11
N ILE A 21 6.97 3.95 0.00
CA ILE A 21 5.58 4.08 -0.43
C ILE A 21 5.49 5.22 -1.43
N GLU A 22 4.84 4.97 -2.56
CA GLU A 22 4.54 5.97 -3.58
C GLU A 22 3.03 6.07 -3.77
N ILE A 23 2.53 7.30 -3.79
CA ILE A 23 1.10 7.56 -4.02
C ILE A 23 0.95 8.22 -5.38
N PHE A 24 0.06 7.68 -6.22
CA PHE A 24 -0.25 8.24 -7.52
C PHE A 24 -1.65 8.86 -7.54
N GLY A 25 -1.78 9.98 -8.25
CA GLY A 25 -3.06 10.65 -8.49
C GLY A 25 -3.51 11.64 -7.42
N PHE A 26 -2.61 12.16 -6.58
CA PHE A 26 -2.91 13.10 -5.49
C PHE A 26 -3.22 14.55 -5.97
N ASN A 27 -4.04 14.70 -7.00
CA ASN A 27 -4.67 15.96 -7.31
C ASN A 27 -6.14 15.84 -6.89
N SER A 28 -6.68 16.87 -6.22
CA SER A 28 -8.08 16.96 -5.75
C SER A 28 -8.56 16.00 -4.63
N LYS A 29 -7.70 15.61 -3.67
CA LYS A 29 -8.04 14.81 -2.45
C LYS A 29 -8.34 13.32 -2.69
N GLU A 30 -8.15 12.84 -3.90
CA GLU A 30 -8.39 11.44 -4.25
C GLU A 30 -7.05 10.72 -4.40
N ILE A 31 -6.91 9.53 -3.80
CA ILE A 31 -5.75 8.67 -4.03
C ILE A 31 -6.19 7.70 -5.11
N LYS A 32 -5.46 7.60 -6.23
CA LYS A 32 -5.83 6.69 -7.33
C LYS A 32 -5.07 5.38 -7.28
N ALA A 33 -3.83 5.42 -6.81
CA ALA A 33 -3.06 4.20 -6.59
C ALA A 33 -2.02 4.39 -5.48
N ILE A 34 -1.69 3.28 -4.82
CA ILE A 34 -0.62 3.19 -3.83
C ILE A 34 0.33 2.10 -4.29
N LYS A 35 1.62 2.42 -4.35
CA LYS A 35 2.69 1.45 -4.60
C LYS A 35 3.51 1.28 -3.34
N ILE A 36 3.68 0.05 -2.91
CA ILE A 36 4.47 -0.30 -1.74
C ILE A 36 5.65 -1.16 -2.20
N ILE A 37 6.86 -0.71 -1.86
CA ILE A 37 8.09 -1.50 -2.00
C ILE A 37 8.41 -2.06 -0.61
N SER A 38 8.25 -3.37 -0.46
CA SER A 38 8.46 -4.07 0.81
C SER A 38 9.71 -4.93 0.78
N THR A 39 10.39 -5.00 1.92
CA THR A 39 11.52 -5.92 2.20
C THR A 39 11.04 -7.30 2.65
N SER A 40 9.75 -7.46 2.94
CA SER A 40 9.19 -8.75 3.30
C SER A 40 8.05 -9.15 2.38
N LYS A 41 7.97 -10.46 2.15
CA LYS A 41 6.85 -11.05 1.44
C LYS A 41 5.66 -10.97 2.36
N MET A 42 4.63 -10.23 1.96
CA MET A 42 3.40 -10.23 2.71
C MET A 42 2.72 -11.58 2.48
N LYS A 43 2.81 -12.47 3.47
CA LYS A 43 2.47 -13.90 3.34
C LYS A 43 1.00 -14.13 2.98
N GLU A 44 0.11 -13.23 3.36
CA GLU A 44 -1.33 -13.28 3.06
C GLU A 44 -1.65 -12.96 1.57
N PHE A 45 -0.67 -12.50 0.77
CA PHE A 45 -0.91 -11.90 -0.55
C PHE A 45 -0.65 -12.86 -1.72
N TYR A 46 -0.04 -14.03 -1.47
CA TYR A 46 0.38 -14.97 -2.53
C TYR A 46 -0.56 -16.17 -2.74
N ASP A 47 -1.39 -16.54 -1.75
CA ASP A 47 -2.29 -17.69 -1.92
C ASP A 47 -3.47 -17.38 -2.87
N GLY A 48 -3.61 -16.13 -3.31
CA GLY A 48 -4.50 -15.72 -4.38
C GLY A 48 -3.73 -15.07 -5.52
N LEU A 49 -3.24 -15.87 -6.49
CA LEU A 49 -3.15 -15.40 -7.87
C LEU A 49 -4.48 -14.72 -8.21
N TYR A 50 -4.49 -13.40 -8.36
CA TYR A 50 -5.70 -12.58 -8.49
C TYR A 50 -6.63 -12.62 -7.28
N SER A 51 -6.21 -12.02 -6.18
CA SER A 51 -7.12 -11.67 -5.09
C SER A 51 -8.26 -10.78 -5.61
N GLN A 52 -9.45 -11.36 -5.82
CA GLN A 52 -10.72 -10.62 -5.91
C GLN A 52 -11.07 -9.90 -4.59
N TYR A 53 -10.24 -10.06 -3.55
CA TYR A 53 -10.44 -9.45 -2.25
C TYR A 53 -10.07 -7.97 -2.27
N ASP A 54 -10.98 -7.18 -1.71
CA ASP A 54 -10.73 -5.78 -1.36
C ASP A 54 -9.81 -5.75 -0.13
N PHE A 55 -8.74 -4.97 -0.22
CA PHE A 55 -7.83 -4.68 0.88
C PHE A 55 -8.33 -3.48 1.64
N PHE A 56 -8.26 -3.56 2.97
CA PHE A 56 -8.58 -2.46 3.87
C PHE A 56 -7.28 -1.92 4.45
N LEU A 57 -6.72 -0.92 3.78
CA LEU A 57 -5.50 -0.26 4.21
C LEU A 57 -5.82 0.88 5.16
N GLU A 58 -5.10 0.96 6.27
CA GLU A 58 -5.08 2.14 7.12
C GLU A 58 -3.78 2.89 6.84
N VAL A 59 -3.91 4.09 6.28
CA VAL A 59 -2.77 4.94 5.93
C VAL A 59 -2.60 6.00 7.01
N TYR A 60 -1.49 5.94 7.72
CA TYR A 60 -1.14 6.89 8.78
C TYR A 60 -0.17 7.93 8.23
N TYR A 61 -0.48 9.20 8.40
CA TYR A 61 0.33 10.33 7.94
C TYR A 61 1.21 10.87 9.07
N ASP A 62 2.25 11.65 8.70
CA ASP A 62 3.16 12.25 9.69
C ASP A 62 2.47 13.26 10.62
N ASP A 63 1.38 13.89 10.19
CA ASP A 63 0.58 14.80 11.01
C ASP A 63 -0.32 14.07 12.03
N SER A 64 -0.13 12.76 12.20
CA SER A 64 -0.92 11.87 13.05
C SER A 64 -2.38 11.69 12.63
N SER A 65 -2.79 12.22 11.47
CA SER A 65 -4.04 11.83 10.84
C SER A 65 -3.93 10.44 10.20
N PHE A 66 -5.07 9.80 9.98
CA PHE A 66 -5.13 8.52 9.28
C PHE A 66 -6.36 8.43 8.39
N LYS A 67 -6.30 7.55 7.38
CA LYS A 67 -7.39 7.29 6.45
C LYS A 67 -7.54 5.80 6.19
N PHE A 68 -8.78 5.32 6.20
CA PHE A 68 -9.13 4.00 5.68
C PHE A 68 -9.29 4.06 4.16
N ILE A 69 -8.66 3.11 3.49
CA ILE A 69 -8.67 2.96 2.04
C ILE A 69 -9.06 1.52 1.73
N THR A 70 -10.16 1.38 0.99
CA THR A 70 -10.48 0.12 0.32
C THR A 70 -9.82 0.14 -1.04
N CYS A 71 -9.03 -0.88 -1.36
CA CYS A 71 -8.31 -0.95 -2.65
C CYS A 71 -8.11 -2.38 -3.12
N LYS A 72 -7.89 -2.56 -4.42
CA LYS A 72 -7.56 -3.86 -5.02
C LYS A 72 -6.08 -3.93 -5.35
N CYS A 73 -5.43 -5.04 -4.98
CA CYS A 73 -4.06 -5.31 -5.41
C CYS A 73 -4.10 -5.74 -6.88
N LEU A 74 -3.52 -4.92 -7.76
CA LEU A 74 -3.49 -5.17 -9.20
C LEU A 74 -2.30 -6.05 -9.60
N SER A 75 -1.15 -5.83 -8.96
CA SER A 75 0.08 -6.53 -9.29
C SER A 75 0.95 -6.73 -8.07
N ILE A 76 1.63 -7.88 -8.06
CA ILE A 76 2.68 -8.22 -7.11
C ILE A 76 3.89 -8.64 -7.94
N THR A 77 4.95 -7.85 -7.89
CA THR A 77 6.19 -8.14 -8.62
C THR A 77 7.30 -8.43 -7.62
N ASP A 78 7.89 -9.62 -7.73
CA ASP A 78 9.12 -9.97 -7.04
C ASP A 78 10.30 -9.55 -7.91
N ASN A 79 11.10 -8.61 -7.43
CA ASN A 79 12.26 -8.11 -8.17
C ASN A 79 13.54 -8.95 -7.94
N GLY A 80 13.44 -10.10 -7.26
CA GLY A 80 14.55 -11.06 -7.09
C GLY A 80 15.61 -10.65 -6.06
N ASN A 81 15.54 -9.44 -5.52
CA ASN A 81 16.47 -8.92 -4.51
C ASN A 81 15.86 -8.91 -3.09
N GLY A 82 14.84 -9.75 -2.83
CA GLY A 82 14.07 -9.69 -1.58
C GLY A 82 13.17 -8.46 -1.47
N LEU A 83 12.94 -7.77 -2.59
CA LEU A 83 12.02 -6.63 -2.68
C LEU A 83 10.75 -7.04 -3.41
N TYR A 84 9.62 -6.77 -2.78
CA TYR A 84 8.28 -7.03 -3.30
C TYR A 84 7.59 -5.71 -3.61
N HIS A 85 7.08 -5.59 -4.83
CA HIS A 85 6.38 -4.41 -5.30
C HIS A 85 4.89 -4.74 -5.36
N TYR A 86 4.11 -4.03 -4.56
CA TYR A 86 2.65 -4.14 -4.55
C TYR A 86 2.05 -2.88 -5.15
N GLU A 87 1.17 -3.03 -6.13
CA GLU A 87 0.41 -1.91 -6.70
C GLU A 87 -1.07 -2.07 -6.37
N PHE A 88 -1.61 -1.11 -5.64
CA PHE A 88 -3.00 -1.04 -5.22
C PHE A 88 -3.74 0.05 -5.98
N HIS A 89 -4.97 -0.24 -6.40
CA HIS A 89 -5.87 0.71 -7.04
C HIS A 89 -7.11 0.94 -6.18
N LEU A 90 -7.52 2.20 -6.03
CA LEU A 90 -8.71 2.60 -5.28
C LEU A 90 -9.92 2.73 -6.20
#